data_AF-A0A7C1ZDI2-F1
#
_entry.id   AF-A0A7C1ZDI2-F1
#
_cell.length_a   1.000
_cell.length_b   1.000
_cell.length_c   1.000
_cell.angle_alpha   90.00
_cell.angle_beta   90.00
_cell.angle_gamma   90.00
#
_symmetry.space_group_name_H-M   'P 1'
#
loop_
_entity.id
_entity.type
_entity.pdbx_description
1 polymer ?
#
loop_
_entity_poly.entity_id
_entity_poly.type
_entity_poly.pdbx_seq_one_letter_code
_entity_poly.pdbx_strand_id
1 'polypeptide(L)'
;MPQNELQTLRDVFTNHQHRGGDGSQQLALLDWKLLIRRQLPVASASIVLENVPSRQFLKIFIFHGAKASNGNTLLRFNNDTSGNYSSISRENDTARASATSIDLMDTLNDTTKFFFVVDVVNIADSEKSVVSEGVQILTSAAGTQLIRQVYGTWVNTTAQINRVDIVSSGGNFPADSRVAIYGTNF
;
A
#
# COMPACT_ATOMS: atom_id res chain seq x y z
N MET A 1 28.62 32.03 1.68
CA MET A 1 27.48 32.08 0.74
C MET A 1 26.62 33.27 1.14
N PRO A 2 26.51 34.33 0.32
CA PRO A 2 25.68 35.49 0.65
C PRO A 2 24.22 35.07 0.88
N GLN A 3 23.55 35.72 1.84
CA GLN A 3 22.20 35.41 2.30
C GLN A 3 21.16 35.37 1.16
N ASN A 4 21.44 36.06 0.06
CA ASN A 4 20.61 36.11 -1.14
C ASN A 4 20.69 34.83 -1.99
N GLU A 5 21.80 34.10 -2.01
CA GLU A 5 21.93 32.84 -2.76
C GLU A 5 21.17 31.70 -2.08
N LEU A 6 21.18 31.64 -0.75
CA LEU A 6 20.40 30.67 0.01
C LEU A 6 18.89 30.91 -0.11
N GLN A 7 18.47 32.18 -0.16
CA GLN A 7 17.07 32.52 -0.41
C GLN A 7 16.66 32.17 -1.84
N THR A 8 17.51 32.48 -2.83
CA THR A 8 17.26 32.13 -4.23
C THR A 8 17.21 30.61 -4.43
N LEU A 9 18.08 29.85 -3.77
CA LEU A 9 18.03 28.38 -3.81
C LEU A 9 16.75 27.84 -3.15
N ARG A 10 16.35 28.38 -2.00
CA ARG A 10 15.07 28.01 -1.36
C ARG A 10 13.89 28.31 -2.28
N ASP A 11 13.85 29.48 -2.91
CA ASP A 11 12.77 29.86 -3.81
C ASP A 11 12.76 28.99 -5.07
N VAL A 12 13.94 28.61 -5.59
CA VAL A 12 14.05 27.67 -6.71
C VAL A 12 13.56 26.28 -6.31
N PHE A 13 13.91 25.75 -5.14
CA PHE A 13 13.43 24.42 -4.71
C PHE A 13 11.95 24.39 -4.33
N THR A 14 11.40 25.52 -3.84
CA THR A 14 9.99 25.60 -3.43
C THR A 14 9.08 25.94 -4.62
N ASN A 15 9.59 26.66 -5.62
CA ASN A 15 8.83 27.12 -6.79
C ASN A 15 9.35 26.57 -8.13
N HIS A 16 10.10 25.46 -8.17
CA HIS A 16 10.45 24.80 -9.45
C HIS A 16 9.22 24.14 -10.06
N GLN A 17 8.36 24.98 -10.63
CA GLN A 17 7.35 24.54 -11.58
C GLN A 17 8.00 24.62 -12.96
N HIS A 18 8.11 23.47 -13.62
CA HIS A 18 8.42 23.43 -15.04
C HIS A 18 7.48 24.41 -15.75
N ARG A 19 8.03 25.49 -16.31
CA ARG A 19 7.32 26.43 -17.18
C ARG A 19 7.15 25.84 -18.59
N GLY A 20 6.91 24.53 -18.67
CA GLY A 20 6.42 23.90 -19.88
C GLY A 20 4.96 24.27 -20.02
N GLY A 21 4.58 24.89 -21.14
CA GLY A 21 3.18 25.13 -21.50
C GLY A 21 2.42 23.84 -21.85
N ASP A 22 2.84 22.70 -21.31
CA ASP A 22 2.38 21.34 -21.61
C ASP A 22 1.45 20.76 -20.51
N GLY A 23 1.08 21.57 -19.52
CA GLY A 23 0.24 21.11 -18.41
C GLY A 23 1.00 20.30 -17.36
N SER A 24 2.34 20.26 -17.38
CA SER A 24 3.16 19.61 -16.35
C SER A 24 2.97 20.18 -14.93
N GLN A 25 2.31 21.33 -14.77
CA GLN A 25 1.85 21.82 -13.47
C GLN A 25 0.71 20.99 -12.85
N GLN A 26 0.01 20.16 -13.63
CA GLN A 26 -0.98 19.22 -13.11
C GLN A 26 -0.33 18.04 -12.37
N LEU A 27 0.92 17.70 -12.68
CA LEU A 27 1.67 16.70 -11.92
C LEU A 27 2.17 17.24 -10.57
N ALA A 28 2.46 18.55 -10.47
CA ALA A 28 2.77 19.21 -9.21
C ALA A 28 1.54 19.38 -8.30
N LEU A 29 0.33 19.22 -8.84
CA LEU A 29 -0.91 19.17 -8.08
C LEU A 29 -1.13 17.79 -7.42
N LEU A 30 -0.25 16.78 -7.65
CA LEU A 30 -0.35 15.46 -7.01
C LEU A 30 0.02 15.51 -5.54
N ASP A 31 -0.90 16.09 -4.76
CA ASP A 31 -0.84 16.29 -3.30
C ASP A 31 -1.09 14.97 -2.55
N TRP A 32 -0.26 13.98 -2.83
CA TRP A 32 -0.18 12.76 -2.03
C TRP A 32 0.32 13.11 -0.64
N LYS A 33 -0.60 13.19 0.31
CA LYS A 33 -0.29 13.47 1.71
C LYS A 33 -0.18 12.18 2.49
N LEU A 34 0.88 12.06 3.29
CA LEU A 34 0.96 11.01 4.31
C LEU A 34 -0.22 11.19 5.26
N LEU A 35 -1.06 10.17 5.34
CA LEU A 35 -2.25 10.14 6.19
C LEU A 35 -1.92 9.51 7.55
N ILE A 36 -1.28 8.33 7.51
CA ILE A 36 -0.92 7.58 8.71
C ILE A 36 0.24 6.62 8.40
N ARG A 37 1.03 6.28 9.42
CA ARG A 37 2.02 5.20 9.36
C ARG A 37 2.02 4.40 10.66
N ARG A 38 2.35 3.12 10.56
CA ARG A 38 2.52 2.21 11.69
C ARG A 38 3.81 1.40 11.50
N GLN A 39 4.57 1.24 12.58
CA GLN A 39 5.64 0.26 12.70
C GLN A 39 5.31 -0.68 13.86
N LEU A 40 5.56 -1.98 13.67
CA LEU A 40 5.41 -2.96 14.74
C LEU A 40 6.59 -2.87 15.72
N PRO A 41 6.35 -2.63 17.02
CA PRO A 41 7.41 -2.69 18.03
C PRO A 41 7.79 -4.13 18.38
N VAL A 42 6.89 -5.08 18.15
CA VAL A 42 7.03 -6.52 18.41
C VAL A 42 6.30 -7.30 17.33
N ALA A 43 6.62 -8.58 17.18
CA ALA A 43 5.93 -9.43 16.22
C ALA A 43 4.42 -9.51 16.49
N SER A 44 3.61 -9.46 15.43
CA SER A 44 2.14 -9.45 15.52
C SER A 44 1.52 -10.10 14.29
N ALA A 45 0.36 -10.74 14.45
CA ALA A 45 -0.41 -11.29 13.34
C ALA A 45 -1.07 -10.21 12.47
N SER A 46 -1.13 -8.96 12.95
CA SER A 46 -1.74 -7.85 12.23
C SER A 46 -1.03 -6.52 12.45
N ILE A 47 -1.02 -5.69 11.42
CA ILE A 47 -0.65 -4.28 11.45
C ILE A 47 -1.93 -3.48 11.16
N VAL A 48 -2.42 -2.76 12.18
CA VAL A 48 -3.70 -2.05 12.14
C VAL A 48 -3.46 -0.54 12.08
N LEU A 49 -4.09 0.11 11.10
CA LEU A 49 -4.09 1.55 10.90
C LEU A 49 -5.54 2.04 10.91
N GLU A 50 -5.97 2.58 12.05
CA GLU A 50 -7.32 3.12 12.25
C GLU A 50 -7.34 4.64 12.06
N ASN A 51 -8.54 5.22 11.94
CA ASN A 51 -8.74 6.65 11.78
C ASN A 51 -8.00 7.23 10.56
N VAL A 52 -7.91 6.46 9.48
CA VAL A 52 -7.37 6.91 8.19
C VAL A 52 -8.31 8.02 7.69
N PRO A 53 -7.81 9.27 7.53
CA PRO A 53 -8.60 10.35 6.95
C PRO A 53 -9.13 9.96 5.57
N SER A 54 -10.40 10.24 5.32
CA SER A 54 -11.03 9.90 4.06
C SER A 54 -10.38 10.62 2.88
N ARG A 55 -10.04 9.84 1.85
CA ARG A 55 -9.48 10.30 0.57
C ARG A 55 -10.04 9.47 -0.57
N GLN A 56 -10.29 10.09 -1.73
CA GLN A 56 -10.81 9.38 -2.91
C GLN A 56 -9.80 8.41 -3.52
N PHE A 57 -8.51 8.64 -3.31
CA PHE A 57 -7.45 7.74 -3.74
C PHE A 57 -6.49 7.49 -2.59
N LEU A 58 -6.11 6.23 -2.39
CA LEU A 58 -5.13 5.81 -1.40
C LEU A 58 -3.96 5.11 -2.08
N LYS A 59 -2.76 5.33 -1.54
CA LYS A 59 -1.55 4.59 -1.87
C LYS A 59 -0.98 4.03 -0.58
N ILE A 60 -0.93 2.72 -0.48
CA ILE A 60 -0.53 1.99 0.73
C ILE A 60 0.81 1.32 0.44
N PHE A 61 1.81 1.67 1.24
CA PHE A 61 3.12 1.04 1.23
C PHE A 61 3.18 0.03 2.36
N ILE A 62 3.48 -1.21 2.05
CA ILE A 62 3.60 -2.30 3.03
C ILE A 62 5.02 -2.84 2.93
N PHE A 63 5.71 -2.89 4.05
CA PHE A 63 7.04 -3.47 4.16
C PHE A 63 7.11 -4.40 5.36
N HIS A 64 7.52 -5.64 5.17
CA HIS A 64 7.75 -6.56 6.28
C HIS A 64 8.85 -7.57 5.95
N GLY A 65 9.47 -8.15 6.98
CA GLY A 65 10.38 -9.28 6.83
C GLY A 65 9.61 -10.61 6.70
N ALA A 66 10.36 -11.70 6.62
CA ALA A 66 9.81 -13.05 6.65
C ALA A 66 9.00 -13.28 7.92
N LYS A 67 7.85 -13.95 7.76
CA LYS A 67 6.96 -14.28 8.86
C LYS A 67 7.44 -15.54 9.57
N ALA A 68 7.04 -15.72 10.83
CA ALA A 68 7.47 -16.87 11.64
C ALA A 68 6.95 -18.23 11.12
N SER A 69 5.96 -18.23 10.24
CA SER A 69 5.45 -19.43 9.55
C SER A 69 4.90 -19.05 8.18
N ASN A 70 4.65 -20.06 7.35
CA ASN A 70 4.00 -19.87 6.05
C ASN A 70 2.62 -19.24 6.23
N GLY A 71 2.36 -18.17 5.48
CA GLY A 71 1.09 -17.48 5.47
C GLY A 71 1.13 -16.34 4.47
N ASN A 72 0.00 -16.00 3.88
CA ASN A 72 -0.10 -14.88 2.97
C ASN A 72 -0.25 -13.57 3.72
N THR A 73 0.17 -12.50 3.08
CA THR A 73 -0.12 -11.13 3.50
C THR A 73 -1.48 -10.74 2.93
N LEU A 74 -2.45 -10.50 3.81
CA LEU A 74 -3.83 -10.20 3.47
C LEU A 74 -4.13 -8.73 3.76
N LEU A 75 -4.87 -8.09 2.86
CA LEU A 75 -5.35 -6.72 2.99
C LEU A 75 -6.84 -6.71 3.30
N ARG A 76 -7.22 -6.01 4.37
CA ARG A 76 -8.62 -5.76 4.74
C ARG A 76 -8.86 -4.26 4.94
N PHE A 77 -10.09 -3.86 4.66
CA PHE A 77 -10.60 -2.51 4.85
C PHE A 77 -11.68 -2.51 5.91
N ASN A 78 -11.69 -1.48 6.75
CA ASN A 78 -12.72 -1.21 7.76
C ASN A 78 -13.04 -2.41 8.68
N ASN A 79 -12.04 -3.27 8.94
CA ASN A 79 -12.18 -4.53 9.69
C ASN A 79 -13.29 -5.46 9.12
N ASP A 80 -13.59 -5.32 7.83
CA ASP A 80 -14.61 -6.15 7.19
C ASP A 80 -14.06 -7.56 7.00
N THR A 81 -14.71 -8.52 7.66
CA THR A 81 -14.40 -9.95 7.63
C THR A 81 -15.47 -10.74 6.87
N SER A 82 -16.43 -10.05 6.25
CA SER A 82 -17.49 -10.63 5.44
C SER A 82 -16.99 -10.94 4.03
N GLY A 83 -17.79 -11.66 3.24
CA GLY A 83 -17.51 -12.00 1.84
C GLY A 83 -17.60 -10.83 0.85
N ASN A 84 -17.04 -9.67 1.19
CA ASN A 84 -17.12 -8.43 0.40
C ASN A 84 -15.88 -8.19 -0.48
N TYR A 85 -14.99 -9.17 -0.60
CA TYR A 85 -13.76 -9.02 -1.35
C TYR A 85 -13.72 -9.93 -2.57
N SER A 86 -13.08 -9.46 -3.63
CA SER A 86 -12.59 -10.31 -4.71
C SER A 86 -11.13 -10.00 -5.02
N SER A 87 -10.36 -10.98 -5.48
CA SER A 87 -9.01 -10.72 -5.97
C SER A 87 -8.53 -11.78 -6.96
N ILE A 88 -7.73 -11.37 -7.93
CA ILE A 88 -6.98 -12.23 -8.84
C ILE A 88 -5.51 -11.83 -8.81
N SER A 89 -4.62 -12.81 -8.82
CA SER A 89 -3.18 -12.59 -8.94
C SER A 89 -2.68 -13.14 -10.25
N ARG A 90 -1.73 -12.43 -10.87
CA ARG A 90 -1.18 -12.78 -12.19
C ARG A 90 -0.34 -14.07 -12.19
N GLU A 91 0.01 -14.60 -11.01
CA GLU A 91 0.74 -15.86 -10.88
C GLU A 91 -0.18 -17.09 -10.96
N ASN A 92 -1.46 -16.94 -10.60
CA ASN A 92 -2.35 -18.09 -10.43
C ASN A 92 -3.62 -18.08 -11.29
N ASP A 93 -3.90 -17.02 -12.07
CA ASP A 93 -5.10 -16.83 -12.93
C ASP A 93 -6.46 -17.23 -12.32
N THR A 94 -6.49 -17.50 -11.02
CA THR A 94 -7.60 -18.07 -10.29
C THR A 94 -8.21 -16.94 -9.49
N ALA A 95 -9.33 -16.42 -9.97
CA ALA A 95 -10.10 -15.43 -9.26
C ALA A 95 -10.65 -16.01 -7.95
N ARG A 96 -10.46 -15.28 -6.86
CA ARG A 96 -11.10 -15.56 -5.57
C ARG A 96 -12.24 -14.55 -5.39
N ALA A 97 -13.47 -15.01 -5.47
CA ALA A 97 -14.67 -14.20 -5.22
C ALA A 97 -15.22 -14.49 -3.82
N SER A 98 -15.96 -13.53 -3.24
CA SER A 98 -16.56 -13.65 -1.90
C SER A 98 -15.54 -13.96 -0.79
N ALA A 99 -14.33 -13.41 -0.91
CA ALA A 99 -13.28 -13.55 0.08
C ALA A 99 -13.49 -12.57 1.25
N THR A 100 -12.77 -12.80 2.35
CA THR A 100 -12.76 -11.95 3.55
C THR A 100 -11.61 -10.92 3.55
N SER A 101 -10.83 -10.87 2.46
CA SER A 101 -9.64 -10.04 2.31
C SER A 101 -9.12 -10.15 0.88
N ILE A 102 -8.34 -9.16 0.45
CA ILE A 102 -7.50 -9.26 -0.75
C ILE A 102 -6.21 -9.98 -0.37
N ASP A 103 -5.86 -11.03 -1.11
CA ASP A 103 -4.64 -11.80 -0.90
C ASP A 103 -3.49 -11.18 -1.71
N LEU A 104 -2.55 -10.50 -1.03
CA LEU A 104 -1.37 -9.91 -1.68
C LEU A 104 -0.31 -10.98 -2.03
N MET A 105 -0.53 -12.23 -1.59
CA MET A 105 0.28 -13.43 -1.77
C MET A 105 1.73 -13.32 -1.31
N ASP A 106 2.07 -14.13 -0.31
CA ASP A 106 3.44 -14.24 0.19
C ASP A 106 3.70 -15.62 0.85
N THR A 107 3.56 -16.70 0.09
CA THR A 107 3.82 -18.07 0.56
C THR A 107 5.29 -18.46 0.42
N LEU A 108 6.25 -17.76 1.05
CA LEU A 108 7.63 -18.27 1.19
C LEU A 108 8.27 -17.89 2.54
N ASN A 109 8.86 -18.89 3.22
CA ASN A 109 9.61 -18.79 4.50
C ASN A 109 11.14 -18.67 4.30
N ASP A 110 11.60 -18.39 3.09
CA ASP A 110 12.99 -17.93 2.99
C ASP A 110 13.04 -16.53 3.62
N THR A 111 14.08 -16.27 4.39
CA THR A 111 14.65 -15.03 4.97
C THR A 111 14.51 -13.73 4.16
N THR A 112 13.38 -13.47 3.51
CA THR A 112 13.16 -12.42 2.54
C THR A 112 12.41 -11.24 3.12
N LYS A 113 12.63 -10.06 2.54
CA LYS A 113 11.83 -8.88 2.83
C LYS A 113 10.81 -8.70 1.73
N PHE A 114 9.65 -8.18 2.07
CA PHE A 114 8.56 -7.93 1.14
C PHE A 114 8.29 -6.45 1.11
N PHE A 115 8.02 -5.95 -0.09
CA PHE A 115 7.55 -4.60 -0.31
C PHE A 115 6.39 -4.63 -1.28
N PHE A 116 5.27 -4.05 -0.86
CA PHE A 116 4.09 -3.87 -1.70
C PHE A 116 3.73 -2.40 -1.81
N VAL A 117 3.34 -2.00 -3.00
CA VAL A 117 2.62 -0.76 -3.27
C VAL A 117 1.21 -1.14 -3.67
N VAL A 118 0.23 -0.53 -3.01
CA VAL A 118 -1.20 -0.78 -3.28
C VAL A 118 -1.87 0.55 -3.59
N ASP A 119 -2.39 0.68 -4.80
CA ASP A 119 -3.21 1.79 -5.23
C ASP A 119 -4.69 1.42 -5.10
N VAL A 120 -5.48 2.32 -4.52
CA VAL A 120 -6.90 2.09 -4.22
C VAL A 120 -7.75 3.26 -4.68
N VAL A 121 -8.80 2.98 -5.44
CA VAL A 121 -9.90 3.91 -5.72
C VAL A 121 -10.91 3.80 -4.57
N ASN A 122 -11.05 4.87 -3.79
CA ASN A 122 -11.79 4.95 -2.54
C ASN A 122 -12.92 6.01 -2.58
N ILE A 123 -13.78 5.93 -3.59
CA ILE A 123 -14.93 6.82 -3.75
C ILE A 123 -16.08 6.32 -2.88
N ALA A 124 -16.72 7.18 -2.09
CA ALA A 124 -17.91 6.82 -1.29
C ALA A 124 -19.02 6.23 -2.19
N ASP A 125 -19.85 5.33 -1.66
CA ASP A 125 -21.00 4.73 -2.38
C ASP A 125 -20.67 3.94 -3.65
N SER A 126 -19.39 3.73 -3.93
CA SER A 126 -18.88 2.92 -5.04
C SER A 126 -18.15 1.68 -4.55
N GLU A 127 -18.01 0.67 -5.40
CA GLU A 127 -17.04 -0.41 -5.20
C GLU A 127 -15.61 0.17 -5.16
N LYS A 128 -14.75 -0.38 -4.31
CA LYS A 128 -13.35 0.05 -4.24
C LYS A 128 -12.49 -0.87 -5.08
N SER A 129 -11.79 -0.33 -6.06
CA SER A 129 -10.85 -1.07 -6.90
C SER A 129 -9.44 -0.96 -6.32
N VAL A 130 -8.71 -2.07 -6.38
CA VAL A 130 -7.36 -2.22 -5.82
C VAL A 130 -6.43 -2.78 -6.87
N VAL A 131 -5.28 -2.13 -7.04
CA VAL A 131 -4.15 -2.65 -7.80
C VAL A 131 -2.94 -2.70 -6.87
N SER A 132 -2.32 -3.86 -6.75
CA SER A 132 -1.10 -4.02 -5.97
C SER A 132 0.02 -4.56 -6.83
N GLU A 133 1.20 -3.97 -6.63
CA GLU A 133 2.46 -4.48 -7.12
C GLU A 133 3.36 -4.80 -5.93
N GLY A 134 3.92 -6.00 -5.93
CA GLY A 134 4.70 -6.55 -4.85
C GLY A 134 6.03 -7.08 -5.34
N VAL A 135 7.03 -7.00 -4.48
CA VAL A 135 8.35 -7.53 -4.73
C VAL A 135 8.88 -8.26 -3.51
N GLN A 136 9.41 -9.46 -3.75
CA GLN A 136 10.20 -10.20 -2.78
C GLN A 136 11.68 -9.85 -2.95
N ILE A 137 12.31 -9.43 -1.86
CA ILE A 137 13.73 -9.13 -1.79
C ILE A 137 14.44 -10.34 -1.20
N LEU A 138 15.14 -11.07 -2.05
CA LEU A 138 15.96 -12.23 -1.69
C LEU A 138 17.26 -11.78 -1.02
N THR A 139 17.80 -12.61 -0.12
CA THR A 139 19.08 -12.37 0.56
C THR A 139 20.29 -12.61 -0.33
N SER A 140 20.15 -13.38 -1.42
CA SER A 140 21.23 -13.67 -2.36
C SER A 140 21.22 -12.70 -3.55
N ALA A 141 22.38 -12.14 -3.87
CA ALA A 141 22.58 -11.20 -4.97
C ALA A 141 22.35 -11.80 -6.38
N ALA A 142 22.12 -13.11 -6.47
CA ALA A 142 21.93 -13.86 -7.71
C ALA A 142 20.55 -14.54 -7.83
N GLY A 143 19.64 -14.32 -6.87
CA GLY A 143 18.32 -14.93 -6.88
C GLY A 143 17.35 -14.22 -7.83
N THR A 144 16.50 -14.99 -8.52
CA THR A 144 15.40 -14.45 -9.32
C THR A 144 14.36 -13.80 -8.42
N GLN A 145 14.29 -12.48 -8.47
CA GLN A 145 13.27 -11.70 -7.76
C GLN A 145 11.86 -12.10 -8.22
N LEU A 146 10.97 -12.35 -7.26
CA LEU A 146 9.56 -12.56 -7.55
C LEU A 146 8.83 -11.22 -7.56
N ILE A 147 8.21 -10.93 -8.69
CA ILE A 147 7.31 -9.78 -8.88
C ILE A 147 5.88 -10.31 -8.80
N ARG A 148 5.02 -9.58 -8.09
CA ARG A 148 3.61 -9.90 -7.90
C ARG A 148 2.74 -8.75 -8.37
N GLN A 149 1.65 -9.10 -9.05
CA GLN A 149 0.58 -8.17 -9.41
C GLN A 149 -0.74 -8.77 -8.96
N VAL A 150 -1.50 -8.01 -8.17
CA VAL A 150 -2.79 -8.40 -7.63
C VAL A 150 -3.81 -7.33 -8.00
N TYR A 151 -4.96 -7.76 -8.51
CA TYR A 151 -6.11 -6.92 -8.78
C TYR A 151 -7.21 -7.36 -7.84
N GLY A 152 -7.82 -6.43 -7.12
CA GLY A 152 -8.86 -6.75 -6.14
C GLY A 152 -9.97 -5.74 -6.11
N THR A 153 -11.09 -6.16 -5.53
CA THR A 153 -12.24 -5.30 -5.28
C THR A 153 -12.71 -5.47 -3.85
N TRP A 154 -13.25 -4.40 -3.28
CA TRP A 154 -14.01 -4.44 -2.04
C TRP A 154 -15.38 -3.78 -2.30
N VAL A 155 -16.43 -4.61 -2.28
CA VAL A 155 -17.76 -4.25 -2.78
C VAL A 155 -18.64 -3.54 -1.75
N ASN A 156 -18.12 -3.28 -0.55
CA ASN A 156 -18.87 -2.55 0.46
C ASN A 156 -18.97 -1.07 0.05
N THR A 157 -20.15 -0.68 -0.43
CA THR A 157 -20.38 0.66 -0.98
C THR A 157 -20.61 1.71 0.10
N THR A 158 -21.07 1.36 1.29
CA THR A 158 -21.65 2.32 2.25
C THR A 158 -20.65 3.26 2.92
N ALA A 159 -19.35 3.07 2.74
CA ALA A 159 -18.32 3.89 3.39
C ALA A 159 -17.06 4.06 2.55
N GLN A 160 -16.34 5.15 2.78
CA GLN A 160 -14.93 5.25 2.44
C GLN A 160 -14.09 4.42 3.42
N ILE A 161 -12.91 4.00 2.97
CA ILE A 161 -11.92 3.33 3.80
C ILE A 161 -11.41 4.31 4.85
N ASN A 162 -11.64 3.98 6.13
CA ASN A 162 -11.15 4.71 7.30
C ASN A 162 -10.24 3.84 8.19
N ARG A 163 -10.08 2.56 7.84
CA ARG A 163 -9.17 1.64 8.50
C ARG A 163 -8.60 0.65 7.48
N VAL A 164 -7.31 0.37 7.62
CA VAL A 164 -6.60 -0.63 6.83
C VAL A 164 -5.91 -1.60 7.77
N ASP A 165 -6.17 -2.88 7.56
CA ASP A 165 -5.55 -3.96 8.31
C ASP A 165 -4.70 -4.81 7.36
N ILE A 166 -3.42 -4.95 7.69
CA ILE A 166 -2.54 -5.93 7.07
C ILE A 166 -2.50 -7.14 7.99
N VAL A 167 -3.03 -8.27 7.53
CA VAL A 167 -3.26 -9.48 8.34
C VAL A 167 -2.44 -10.63 7.78
N SER A 168 -1.82 -11.41 8.65
CA SER A 168 -1.17 -12.64 8.24
C SER A 168 -2.18 -13.79 8.21
N SER A 169 -2.21 -14.57 7.13
CA SER A 169 -2.98 -15.83 7.10
C SER A 169 -2.29 -16.96 7.88
N GLY A 170 -1.06 -16.73 8.37
CA GLY A 170 -0.26 -17.71 9.12
C GLY A 170 0.98 -17.08 9.75
N GLY A 171 1.18 -17.29 11.05
CA GLY A 171 2.32 -16.73 11.78
C GLY A 171 2.24 -15.21 11.98
N ASN A 172 3.33 -14.62 12.47
CA ASN A 172 3.41 -13.20 12.78
C ASN A 172 4.31 -12.45 11.80
N PHE A 173 3.92 -11.23 11.44
CA PHE A 173 4.86 -10.24 10.91
C PHE A 173 5.93 -9.97 11.96
N PRO A 174 7.22 -9.87 11.58
CA PRO A 174 8.28 -9.56 12.53
C PRO A 174 8.16 -8.13 13.05
N ALA A 175 8.88 -7.83 14.14
CA ALA A 175 9.13 -6.45 14.55
C ALA A 175 9.73 -5.64 13.38
N ASP A 176 9.56 -4.32 13.42
CA ASP A 176 9.98 -3.38 12.37
C ASP A 176 9.24 -3.48 11.03
N SER A 177 8.24 -4.36 10.92
CA SER A 177 7.28 -4.31 9.80
C SER A 177 6.53 -2.99 9.83
N ARG A 178 6.35 -2.37 8.65
CA ARG A 178 5.88 -1.00 8.47
C ARG A 178 4.77 -0.93 7.43
N VAL A 179 3.81 -0.07 7.70
CA VAL A 179 2.80 0.33 6.74
C VAL A 179 2.67 1.84 6.75
N ALA A 180 2.58 2.45 5.57
CA ALA A 180 2.29 3.87 5.41
C ALA A 180 1.18 4.06 4.39
N ILE A 181 0.24 4.95 4.69
CA ILE A 181 -0.88 5.27 3.81
C ILE A 181 -0.76 6.73 3.41
N TYR A 182 -0.75 6.96 2.11
CA TYR A 182 -0.87 8.27 1.50
C TYR A 182 -2.25 8.38 0.86
N GLY A 183 -2.75 9.60 0.70
CA GLY A 183 -3.98 9.80 -0.05
C GLY A 183 -4.14 11.18 -0.62
N THR A 184 -5.01 11.27 -1.63
CA THR A 184 -5.33 12.48 -2.39
C THR A 184 -6.80 12.46 -2.85
N ASN A 185 -7.30 13.62 -3.28
CA ASN A 185 -8.70 13.87 -3.70
C ASN A 185 -8.76 14.52 -5.09
N PHE A 186 -7.96 14.05 -6.05
CA PHE A 186 -8.02 14.63 -7.40
C PHE A 186 -9.42 14.66 -8.01
#